data_AF-A0A930AL94-F1
#
_entry.id   AF-A0A930AL94-F1
#
_cell.length_a   1.000
_cell.length_b   1.000
_cell.length_c   1.000
_cell.angle_alpha   90.00
_cell.angle_beta   90.00
_cell.angle_gamma   90.00
#
_symmetry.space_group_name_H-M   'P 1'
#
loop_
_entity.id
_entity.type
_entity.pdbx_description
1 polymer ?
#
loop_
_entity_poly.entity_id
_entity_poly.type
_entity_poly.pdbx_seq_one_letter_code
_entity_poly.pdbx_strand_id
1 'polypeptide(L)'
;IAHYGFSSSTSLSLLVMFRSDLRQLCDEMFPDGYAGKTIGDLQTALDNHLQQIDQNFSLTASTKEDRLVELQNLQTQYTNDLANVQNALTVIIPTSQQQITDGLAAVDQGQQQLDQGQAILNQKIADGQAKIDAGWQEIYTNENKLADARLQIADGEVQLNTAITEGTKKLNDAVEELNLSKAKLADAKKKIDDLAEGKWTILDRKSHYASVTFKNTIHQMEAISRVFPVFFILVAALVCLTTMTRLVEEQRNEIGTLRALGYTRWQCTSKYLFYAIFATIIGIVVGSILGLSSFPLIIYHAWRMMYILPPIHFVIPWGLIGFTAMLFIFAMSIATWFACKADTQDVPSQLMRPKAPPMGKKTFLENIPLIWNHLSFTDKVTMRNLFRYKKRFFMTIIGVA
;
A
#
# COMPACT_ATOMS: atom_id res chain seq x y z
N ILE A 1 -74.37 65.82 -100.65
CA ILE A 1 -73.71 67.01 -101.22
C ILE A 1 -72.32 67.04 -100.60
N ALA A 2 -71.20 66.81 -101.28
CA ALA A 2 -70.87 66.86 -102.70
C ALA A 2 -70.35 65.49 -103.17
N HIS A 3 -71.00 64.80 -104.12
CA HIS A 3 -71.13 65.06 -105.57
C HIS A 3 -70.08 64.31 -106.40
N TYR A 4 -70.42 63.05 -106.69
CA TYR A 4 -70.31 62.56 -108.07
C TYR A 4 -71.24 63.41 -108.95
N GLY A 5 -70.70 63.88 -110.07
CA GLY A 5 -71.46 64.58 -111.10
C GLY A 5 -72.21 63.63 -112.02
N PHE A 6 -73.16 64.16 -112.77
CA PHE A 6 -73.64 63.57 -114.03
C PHE A 6 -74.10 64.67 -114.98
N SER A 7 -73.67 64.56 -116.24
CA SER A 7 -74.27 65.21 -117.42
C SER A 7 -74.85 64.08 -118.30
N SER A 8 -76.09 64.17 -118.78
CA SER A 8 -76.63 64.87 -119.95
C SER A 8 -76.88 63.92 -121.14
N SER A 9 -78.14 63.51 -121.32
CA SER A 9 -78.73 63.26 -122.66
C SER A 9 -80.26 63.18 -122.56
N THR A 10 -80.97 64.22 -123.01
CA THR A 10 -82.44 64.22 -123.10
C THR A 10 -82.88 65.18 -124.21
N SER A 11 -83.29 64.64 -125.36
CA SER A 11 -83.94 65.41 -126.44
C SER A 11 -85.04 64.63 -127.18
N LEU A 12 -85.47 63.48 -126.67
CA LEU A 12 -86.71 62.79 -127.09
C LEU A 12 -87.89 63.05 -126.12
N SER A 13 -87.69 64.00 -125.21
CA SER A 13 -88.65 64.54 -124.23
C SER A 13 -89.34 65.79 -124.80
N LEU A 14 -90.58 65.66 -125.27
CA LEU A 14 -91.65 66.65 -125.04
C LEU A 14 -92.92 66.25 -125.81
N LEU A 15 -92.77 65.77 -127.05
CA LEU A 15 -93.90 65.56 -127.95
C LEU A 15 -94.69 64.26 -127.69
N VAL A 16 -94.04 63.24 -127.13
CA VAL A 16 -94.73 62.02 -126.67
C VAL A 16 -95.38 62.24 -125.30
N MET A 17 -94.79 63.09 -124.46
CA MET A 17 -95.28 63.43 -123.12
C MET A 17 -96.60 64.21 -123.19
N PHE A 18 -96.73 65.14 -124.14
CA PHE A 18 -97.95 65.96 -124.25
C PHE A 18 -99.20 65.18 -124.69
N ARG A 19 -99.04 64.01 -125.33
CA ARG A 19 -100.15 63.18 -125.80
C ARG A 19 -100.59 62.13 -124.78
N SER A 20 -99.70 61.72 -123.87
CA SER A 20 -100.07 60.84 -122.75
C SER A 20 -100.83 61.61 -121.67
N ASP A 21 -100.37 62.82 -121.35
CA ASP A 21 -100.85 63.55 -120.17
C ASP A 21 -102.26 64.11 -120.38
N LEU A 22 -102.59 64.53 -121.60
CA LEU A 22 -103.95 64.96 -121.97
C LEU A 22 -104.95 63.79 -122.01
N ARG A 23 -104.48 62.58 -122.30
CA ARG A 23 -105.33 61.38 -122.34
C ARG A 23 -105.67 60.92 -120.93
N GLN A 24 -104.69 60.97 -120.04
CA GLN A 24 -104.85 60.63 -118.63
C GLN A 24 -105.83 61.58 -117.92
N LEU A 25 -105.79 62.88 -118.24
CA LEU A 25 -106.70 63.88 -117.68
C LEU A 25 -108.15 63.71 -118.18
N CYS A 26 -108.34 63.32 -119.45
CA CYS A 26 -109.67 63.02 -119.98
C CYS A 26 -110.25 61.71 -119.41
N ASP A 27 -109.41 60.69 -119.19
CA ASP A 27 -109.81 59.40 -118.62
C ASP A 27 -110.16 59.52 -117.12
N GLU A 28 -109.52 60.43 -116.36
CA GLU A 28 -109.89 60.74 -114.98
C GLU A 28 -111.20 61.54 -114.85
N MET A 29 -111.45 62.46 -115.80
CA MET A 29 -112.65 63.31 -115.76
C MET A 29 -113.94 62.63 -116.25
N PHE A 30 -113.84 61.57 -117.07
CA PHE A 30 -115.01 60.87 -117.64
C PHE A 30 -114.87 59.33 -117.58
N PRO A 31 -115.04 58.71 -116.39
CA PRO A 31 -114.78 57.28 -116.19
C PRO A 31 -115.69 56.32 -116.98
N ASP A 32 -116.85 56.78 -117.46
CA ASP A 32 -117.80 55.96 -118.25
C ASP A 32 -117.63 56.13 -119.78
N GLY A 33 -116.61 56.87 -120.23
CA GLY A 33 -116.28 57.07 -121.64
C GLY A 33 -116.83 58.37 -122.27
N TYR A 34 -116.13 58.85 -123.30
CA TYR A 34 -116.24 60.23 -123.84
C TYR A 34 -116.85 60.30 -125.26
N ALA A 35 -117.53 59.26 -125.74
CA ALA A 35 -118.20 59.26 -127.04
C ALA A 35 -119.55 60.00 -126.98
N GLY A 36 -119.69 61.11 -127.72
CA GLY A 36 -120.95 61.88 -127.83
C GLY A 36 -121.07 63.09 -126.90
N LYS A 37 -120.02 63.40 -126.11
CA LYS A 37 -119.96 64.60 -125.26
C LYS A 37 -119.63 65.84 -126.10
N THR A 38 -120.30 66.95 -125.83
CA THR A 38 -120.08 68.23 -126.52
C THR A 38 -119.13 69.12 -125.73
N ILE A 39 -118.57 70.17 -126.37
CA ILE A 39 -117.64 71.11 -125.72
C ILE A 39 -118.22 71.76 -124.45
N GLY A 40 -119.56 71.90 -124.36
CA GLY A 40 -120.22 72.39 -123.14
C GLY A 40 -120.15 71.44 -121.93
N ASP A 41 -120.07 70.13 -122.18
CA ASP A 41 -119.93 69.12 -121.11
C ASP A 41 -118.51 69.12 -120.52
N LEU A 42 -117.51 69.43 -121.35
CA LEU A 42 -116.11 69.61 -120.94
C LEU A 42 -115.92 70.87 -120.09
N GLN A 43 -116.65 71.94 -120.38
CA GLN A 43 -116.59 73.19 -119.63
C GLN A 43 -117.17 73.03 -118.22
N THR A 44 -118.27 72.29 -118.10
CA THR A 44 -118.91 71.98 -116.80
C THR A 44 -118.06 71.06 -115.92
N ALA A 45 -117.33 70.12 -116.53
CA ALA A 45 -116.40 69.26 -115.81
C ALA A 45 -115.15 70.00 -115.31
N LEU A 46 -114.65 70.97 -116.09
CA LEU A 46 -113.50 71.78 -115.71
C LEU A 46 -113.83 72.77 -114.57
N ASP A 47 -115.03 73.35 -114.57
CA ASP A 47 -115.49 74.24 -113.48
C ASP A 47 -115.65 73.48 -112.15
N ASN A 48 -116.18 72.25 -112.19
CA ASN A 48 -116.22 71.39 -110.99
C ASN A 48 -114.82 71.01 -110.49
N HIS A 49 -113.86 70.80 -111.41
CA HIS A 49 -112.49 70.45 -111.03
C HIS A 49 -111.71 71.65 -110.45
N LEU A 50 -111.99 72.88 -110.93
CA LEU A 50 -111.46 74.12 -110.35
C LEU A 50 -112.01 74.37 -108.94
N GLN A 51 -113.27 74.00 -108.66
CA GLN A 51 -113.86 74.11 -107.32
C GLN A 51 -113.25 73.11 -106.32
N GLN A 52 -112.85 71.91 -106.76
CA GLN A 52 -112.08 70.97 -105.93
C GLN A 52 -110.66 71.44 -105.62
N ILE A 53 -110.03 72.20 -106.53
CA ILE A 53 -108.71 72.80 -106.28
C ILE A 53 -108.81 73.94 -105.25
N ASP A 54 -109.89 74.73 -105.27
CA ASP A 54 -110.12 75.80 -104.30
C ASP A 54 -110.42 75.25 -102.88
N GLN A 55 -111.15 74.13 -102.78
CA GLN A 55 -111.34 73.41 -101.51
C GLN A 55 -110.03 72.82 -100.96
N ASN A 56 -109.15 72.28 -101.81
CA ASN A 56 -107.85 71.74 -101.37
C ASN A 56 -106.83 72.83 -101.00
N PHE A 57 -106.95 74.05 -101.54
CA PHE A 57 -106.05 75.14 -101.17
C PHE A 57 -106.38 75.74 -99.79
N SER A 58 -107.64 75.66 -99.36
CA SER A 58 -108.10 76.20 -98.06
C SER A 58 -107.78 75.31 -96.83
N LEU A 59 -107.39 74.05 -97.01
CA LEU A 59 -107.17 73.08 -95.93
C LEU A 59 -105.70 72.79 -95.57
N THR A 60 -104.72 73.45 -96.21
CA THR A 60 -103.27 73.13 -96.01
C THR A 60 -102.43 74.33 -95.55
N ALA A 61 -103.06 75.34 -94.94
CA ALA A 61 -102.39 76.53 -94.39
C ALA A 61 -102.06 76.45 -92.88
N SER A 62 -102.27 75.31 -92.21
CA SER A 62 -102.21 75.18 -90.74
C SER A 62 -101.07 74.30 -90.16
N THR A 63 -99.95 74.06 -90.86
CA THR A 63 -98.92 73.06 -90.43
C THR A 63 -97.45 73.52 -90.45
N LYS A 64 -97.19 74.84 -90.36
CA LYS A 64 -95.80 75.36 -90.26
C LYS A 64 -95.34 75.58 -88.81
N GLU A 65 -96.23 76.02 -87.92
CA GLU A 65 -95.91 76.31 -86.51
C GLU A 65 -95.65 75.03 -85.68
N ASP A 66 -96.41 73.95 -85.87
CA ASP A 66 -96.27 72.72 -85.06
C ASP A 66 -94.96 71.94 -85.32
N ARG A 67 -94.46 71.93 -86.57
CA ARG A 67 -93.15 71.31 -86.89
C ARG A 67 -91.96 72.06 -86.32
N LEU A 68 -92.10 73.36 -86.03
CA LEU A 68 -91.06 74.15 -85.37
C LEU A 68 -90.94 73.76 -83.89
N VAL A 69 -92.07 73.47 -83.23
CA VAL A 69 -92.13 72.99 -81.84
C VAL A 69 -91.56 71.57 -81.73
N GLU A 70 -91.83 70.69 -82.71
CA GLU A 70 -91.28 69.34 -82.73
C GLU A 70 -89.75 69.32 -82.93
N LEU A 71 -89.22 70.18 -83.82
CA LEU A 71 -87.77 70.37 -83.99
C LEU A 71 -87.10 70.97 -82.74
N GLN A 72 -87.76 71.89 -82.03
CA GLN A 72 -87.27 72.41 -80.74
C GLN A 72 -87.24 71.33 -79.65
N ASN A 73 -88.24 70.45 -79.60
CA ASN A 73 -88.25 69.33 -78.65
C ASN A 73 -87.14 68.31 -78.95
N LEU A 74 -86.91 67.96 -80.22
CA LEU A 74 -85.81 67.08 -80.63
C LEU A 74 -84.44 67.69 -80.36
N GLN A 75 -84.28 69.01 -80.57
CA GLN A 75 -83.06 69.72 -80.22
C GLN A 75 -82.82 69.72 -78.70
N THR A 76 -83.87 69.89 -77.91
CA THR A 76 -83.79 69.81 -76.44
C THR A 76 -83.41 68.40 -75.98
N GLN A 77 -83.98 67.36 -76.61
CA GLN A 77 -83.67 65.96 -76.31
C GLN A 77 -82.22 65.59 -76.68
N TYR A 78 -81.74 65.99 -77.85
CA TYR A 78 -80.34 65.79 -78.26
C TYR A 78 -79.37 66.51 -77.30
N THR A 79 -79.72 67.71 -76.84
CA THR A 79 -78.89 68.46 -75.88
C THR A 79 -78.84 67.76 -74.52
N ASN A 80 -79.95 67.17 -74.07
CA ASN A 80 -79.99 66.38 -72.84
C ASN A 80 -79.22 65.06 -72.96
N ASP A 81 -79.32 64.36 -74.09
CA ASP A 81 -78.56 63.12 -74.32
C ASP A 81 -77.05 63.39 -74.44
N LEU A 82 -76.67 64.49 -75.10
CA LEU A 82 -75.28 64.91 -75.19
C LEU A 82 -74.74 65.31 -73.81
N ALA A 83 -75.54 65.99 -72.98
CA ALA A 83 -75.21 66.26 -71.58
C ALA A 83 -75.10 64.97 -70.73
N ASN A 84 -75.95 63.97 -70.96
CA ASN A 84 -75.90 62.68 -70.27
C ASN A 84 -74.66 61.85 -70.66
N VAL A 85 -74.34 61.79 -71.95
CA VAL A 85 -73.12 61.12 -72.45
C VAL A 85 -71.89 61.85 -71.95
N GLN A 86 -71.89 63.18 -71.95
CA GLN A 86 -70.77 63.97 -71.48
C GLN A 86 -70.58 63.84 -69.95
N ASN A 87 -71.65 63.75 -69.17
CA ASN A 87 -71.62 63.42 -67.74
C ASN A 87 -71.08 61.98 -67.51
N ALA A 88 -71.53 61.01 -68.30
CA ALA A 88 -71.03 59.64 -68.23
C ALA A 88 -69.51 59.55 -68.53
N LEU A 89 -69.04 60.28 -69.54
CA LEU A 89 -67.64 60.26 -69.97
C LEU A 89 -66.70 61.04 -69.04
N THR A 90 -67.15 62.18 -68.50
CA THR A 90 -66.30 63.10 -67.72
C THR A 90 -66.40 62.91 -66.22
N VAL A 91 -67.51 62.36 -65.72
CA VAL A 91 -67.75 62.17 -64.29
C VAL A 91 -67.86 60.70 -63.95
N ILE A 92 -68.82 59.96 -64.53
CA ILE A 92 -69.13 58.59 -64.08
C ILE A 92 -67.98 57.63 -64.35
N ILE A 93 -67.48 57.52 -65.58
CA ILE A 93 -66.39 56.58 -65.93
C ILE A 93 -65.11 56.89 -65.14
N PRO A 94 -64.60 58.14 -65.08
CA PRO A 94 -63.44 58.47 -64.25
C PRO A 94 -63.66 58.16 -62.77
N THR A 95 -64.86 58.41 -62.24
CA THR A 95 -65.18 58.11 -60.84
C THR A 95 -65.22 56.60 -60.58
N SER A 96 -65.83 55.80 -61.46
CA SER A 96 -65.81 54.34 -61.36
C SER A 96 -64.41 53.76 -61.50
N GLN A 97 -63.60 54.32 -62.40
CA GLN A 97 -62.22 53.87 -62.61
C GLN A 97 -61.34 54.21 -61.40
N GLN A 98 -61.53 55.39 -60.80
CA GLN A 98 -60.90 55.76 -59.53
C GLN A 98 -61.36 54.81 -58.40
N GLN A 99 -62.65 54.50 -58.28
CA GLN A 99 -63.16 53.54 -57.29
C GLN A 99 -62.56 52.14 -57.44
N ILE A 100 -62.35 51.66 -58.66
CA ILE A 100 -61.69 50.37 -58.92
C ILE A 100 -60.20 50.43 -58.55
N THR A 101 -59.50 51.51 -58.90
CA THR A 101 -58.09 51.72 -58.52
C THR A 101 -57.92 51.81 -57.00
N ASP A 102 -58.81 52.55 -56.32
CA ASP A 102 -58.82 52.66 -54.86
C ASP A 102 -59.14 51.30 -54.22
N GLY A 103 -60.08 50.53 -54.80
CA GLY A 103 -60.42 49.18 -54.36
C GLY A 103 -59.27 48.18 -54.52
N LEU A 104 -58.55 48.21 -55.66
CA LEU A 104 -57.36 47.41 -55.89
C LEU A 104 -56.23 47.78 -54.91
N ALA A 105 -56.00 49.08 -54.69
CA ALA A 105 -55.03 49.55 -53.71
C ALA A 105 -55.40 49.10 -52.27
N ALA A 106 -56.69 49.10 -51.92
CA ALA A 106 -57.16 48.59 -50.63
C ALA A 106 -56.96 47.07 -50.48
N VAL A 107 -57.17 46.29 -51.55
CA VAL A 107 -56.89 44.84 -51.58
C VAL A 107 -55.40 44.56 -51.45
N ASP A 108 -54.53 45.28 -52.18
CA ASP A 108 -53.08 45.14 -52.07
C ASP A 108 -52.57 45.50 -50.66
N GLN A 109 -53.11 46.57 -50.06
CA GLN A 109 -52.83 46.92 -48.66
C GLN A 109 -53.29 45.82 -47.70
N GLY A 110 -54.48 45.24 -47.92
CA GLY A 110 -54.99 44.11 -47.14
C GLY A 110 -54.10 42.87 -47.26
N GLN A 111 -53.63 42.54 -48.46
CA GLN A 111 -52.72 41.41 -48.68
C GLN A 111 -51.37 41.64 -48.01
N GLN A 112 -50.79 42.85 -48.12
CA GLN A 112 -49.55 43.20 -47.42
C GLN A 112 -49.71 43.10 -45.90
N GLN A 113 -50.84 43.54 -45.35
CA GLN A 113 -51.14 43.41 -43.92
C GLN A 113 -51.26 41.94 -43.49
N LEU A 114 -51.87 41.09 -44.32
CA LEU A 114 -51.95 39.64 -44.06
C LEU A 114 -50.58 38.98 -44.12
N ASP A 115 -49.74 39.30 -45.11
CA ASP A 115 -48.39 38.75 -45.24
C ASP A 115 -47.50 39.18 -44.07
N GLN A 116 -47.57 40.46 -43.67
CA GLN A 116 -46.90 40.97 -42.47
C GLN A 116 -47.42 40.28 -41.21
N GLY A 117 -48.75 40.13 -41.08
CA GLY A 117 -49.37 39.43 -39.96
C GLY A 117 -48.93 37.97 -39.87
N GLN A 118 -48.88 37.26 -40.99
CA GLN A 118 -48.42 35.87 -41.08
C GLN A 118 -46.93 35.76 -40.74
N ALA A 119 -46.09 36.67 -41.24
CA ALA A 119 -44.66 36.71 -40.90
C ALA A 119 -44.43 36.94 -39.40
N ILE A 120 -45.15 37.90 -38.81
CA ILE A 120 -45.10 38.17 -37.36
C ILE A 120 -45.59 36.97 -36.56
N LEU A 121 -46.67 36.31 -36.99
CA LEU A 121 -47.21 35.13 -36.33
C LEU A 121 -46.21 33.97 -36.37
N ASN A 122 -45.64 33.68 -37.55
CA ASN A 122 -44.63 32.64 -37.71
C ASN A 122 -43.39 32.92 -36.86
N GLN A 123 -42.96 34.18 -36.79
CA GLN A 123 -41.85 34.58 -35.92
C GLN A 123 -42.20 34.37 -34.44
N LYS A 124 -43.39 34.77 -33.98
CA LYS A 124 -43.84 34.54 -32.59
C LYS A 124 -43.93 33.06 -32.24
N ILE A 125 -44.35 32.21 -33.18
CA ILE A 125 -44.38 30.76 -33.00
C ILE A 125 -42.96 30.21 -32.89
N ALA A 126 -42.05 30.62 -33.78
CA ALA A 126 -40.65 30.20 -33.74
C ALA A 126 -39.95 30.64 -32.45
N ASP A 127 -40.11 31.90 -32.05
CA ASP A 127 -39.58 32.44 -30.78
C ASP A 127 -40.19 31.72 -29.58
N GLY A 128 -41.50 31.43 -29.61
CA GLY A 128 -42.20 30.69 -28.59
C GLY A 128 -41.67 29.26 -28.45
N GLN A 129 -41.50 28.55 -29.57
CA GLN A 129 -40.95 27.20 -29.59
C GLN A 129 -39.50 27.17 -29.09
N ALA A 130 -38.66 28.12 -29.54
CA ALA A 130 -37.29 28.25 -29.07
C ALA A 130 -37.21 28.49 -27.55
N LYS A 131 -38.13 29.31 -26.99
CA LYS A 131 -38.23 29.52 -25.54
C LYS A 131 -38.67 28.26 -24.79
N ILE A 132 -39.61 27.50 -25.36
CA ILE A 132 -40.06 26.22 -24.78
C ILE A 132 -38.92 25.21 -24.78
N ASP A 133 -38.22 25.05 -25.90
CA ASP A 133 -37.10 24.12 -26.03
C ASP A 133 -35.95 24.49 -25.10
N ALA A 134 -35.61 25.78 -25.00
CA ALA A 134 -34.62 26.28 -24.05
C ALA A 134 -35.06 26.03 -22.59
N GLY A 135 -36.33 26.26 -22.27
CA GLY A 135 -36.89 25.99 -20.95
C GLY A 135 -36.81 24.50 -20.57
N TRP A 136 -37.12 23.58 -21.50
CA TRP A 136 -36.98 22.15 -21.27
C TRP A 136 -35.52 21.72 -21.08
N GLN A 137 -34.58 22.28 -21.85
CA GLN A 137 -33.14 22.02 -21.65
C GLN A 137 -32.65 22.51 -20.29
N GLU A 138 -33.14 23.66 -19.83
CA GLU A 138 -32.82 24.19 -18.51
C GLU A 138 -33.38 23.29 -17.38
N ILE A 139 -34.63 22.84 -17.50
CA ILE A 139 -35.24 21.87 -16.56
C ILE A 139 -34.40 20.60 -16.49
N TYR A 140 -34.07 19.98 -17.64
CA TYR A 140 -33.27 18.76 -17.68
C TYR A 140 -31.89 18.96 -17.02
N THR A 141 -31.24 20.10 -17.30
CA THR A 141 -29.95 20.44 -16.68
C THR A 141 -30.08 20.58 -15.16
N ASN A 142 -31.14 21.23 -14.68
CA ASN A 142 -31.38 21.44 -13.26
C ASN A 142 -31.80 20.16 -12.53
N GLU A 143 -32.56 19.27 -13.18
CA GLU A 143 -32.91 17.95 -12.66
C GLU A 143 -31.66 17.08 -12.47
N ASN A 144 -30.74 17.08 -13.45
CA ASN A 144 -29.46 16.38 -13.32
C ASN A 144 -28.61 16.96 -12.19
N LYS A 145 -28.49 18.30 -12.09
CA LYS A 145 -27.79 18.95 -10.97
C LYS A 145 -28.41 18.59 -9.61
N LEU A 146 -29.73 18.48 -9.54
CA LEU A 146 -30.43 18.08 -8.31
C LEU A 146 -30.18 16.61 -7.97
N ALA A 147 -30.15 15.73 -8.96
CA ALA A 147 -29.80 14.32 -8.77
C ALA A 147 -28.36 14.17 -8.25
N ASP A 148 -27.40 14.88 -8.85
CA ASP A 148 -26.00 14.89 -8.40
C ASP A 148 -25.86 15.45 -6.99
N ALA A 149 -26.53 16.58 -6.68
CA ALA A 149 -26.53 17.16 -5.34
C ALA A 149 -27.10 16.21 -4.28
N ARG A 150 -28.16 15.45 -4.61
CA ARG A 150 -28.72 14.44 -3.72
C ARG A 150 -27.75 13.29 -3.46
N LEU A 151 -27.01 12.85 -4.48
CA LEU A 151 -25.97 11.82 -4.31
C LEU A 151 -24.83 12.33 -3.41
N GLN A 152 -24.38 13.57 -3.61
CA GLN A 152 -23.35 14.19 -2.77
C GLN A 152 -23.78 14.32 -1.31
N ILE A 153 -25.03 14.69 -1.06
CA ILE A 153 -25.58 14.75 0.31
C ILE A 153 -25.62 13.35 0.94
N ALA A 154 -26.14 12.35 0.22
CA ALA A 154 -26.19 10.98 0.72
C ALA A 154 -24.80 10.41 1.03
N ASP A 155 -23.82 10.64 0.15
CA ASP A 155 -22.43 10.25 0.39
C ASP A 155 -21.83 11.01 1.58
N GLY A 156 -22.07 12.32 1.67
CA GLY A 156 -21.63 13.14 2.79
C GLY A 156 -22.22 12.71 4.14
N GLU A 157 -23.49 12.31 4.18
CA GLU A 157 -24.15 11.77 5.38
C GLU A 157 -23.53 10.43 5.81
N VAL A 158 -23.22 9.55 4.86
CA VAL A 158 -22.54 8.27 5.15
C VAL A 158 -21.13 8.53 5.69
N GLN A 159 -20.38 9.43 5.07
CA GLN A 159 -19.04 9.80 5.53
C GLN A 159 -19.08 10.42 6.93
N LEU A 160 -20.02 11.33 7.19
CA LEU A 160 -20.19 11.97 8.50
C LEU A 160 -20.53 10.95 9.58
N ASN A 161 -21.49 10.06 9.32
CA ASN A 161 -21.88 9.03 10.29
C ASN A 161 -20.75 8.04 10.58
N THR A 162 -19.97 7.69 9.55
CA THR A 162 -18.77 6.85 9.71
C THR A 162 -17.73 7.57 10.57
N ALA A 163 -17.43 8.84 10.28
CA ALA A 163 -16.48 9.65 11.04
C ALA A 163 -16.91 9.83 12.51
N ILE A 164 -18.21 10.03 12.78
CA ILE A 164 -18.76 10.12 14.14
C ILE A 164 -18.58 8.78 14.87
N THR A 165 -18.89 7.67 14.22
CA THR A 165 -18.78 6.32 14.82
C THR A 165 -17.33 5.98 15.14
N GLU A 166 -16.42 6.19 14.19
CA GLU A 166 -14.99 5.97 14.39
C GLU A 166 -14.39 6.91 15.43
N GLY A 167 -14.76 8.19 15.40
CA GLY A 167 -14.33 9.19 16.38
C GLY A 167 -14.77 8.84 17.79
N THR A 168 -16.03 8.42 17.96
CA THR A 168 -16.58 7.97 19.25
C THR A 168 -15.86 6.73 19.77
N LYS A 169 -15.58 5.76 18.89
CA LYS A 169 -14.81 4.57 19.25
C LYS A 169 -13.40 4.94 19.72
N LYS A 170 -12.67 5.74 18.95
CA LYS A 170 -11.31 6.21 19.32
C LYS A 170 -11.30 6.96 20.65
N LEU A 171 -12.33 7.77 20.91
CA LEU A 171 -12.46 8.50 22.17
C LEU A 171 -12.67 7.53 23.35
N ASN A 172 -13.55 6.54 23.20
CA ASN A 172 -13.80 5.55 24.25
C ASN A 172 -12.55 4.70 24.54
N ASP A 173 -11.87 4.22 23.49
CA ASP A 173 -10.62 3.45 23.62
C ASP A 173 -9.54 4.27 24.35
N ALA A 174 -9.39 5.56 24.00
CA ALA A 174 -8.43 6.45 24.65
C ALA A 174 -8.78 6.73 26.12
N VAL A 175 -10.07 6.86 26.46
CA VAL A 175 -10.52 7.04 27.85
C VAL A 175 -10.24 5.79 28.68
N GLU A 176 -10.45 4.61 28.12
CA GLU A 176 -10.14 3.33 28.78
C GLU A 176 -8.63 3.20 29.06
N GLU A 177 -7.80 3.46 28.05
CA GLU A 177 -6.34 3.41 28.19
C GLU A 177 -5.81 4.41 29.23
N LEU A 178 -6.39 5.62 29.26
CA LEU A 178 -6.07 6.65 30.24
C LEU A 178 -6.41 6.19 31.66
N ASN A 179 -7.58 5.58 31.85
CA ASN A 179 -8.01 5.07 33.15
C ASN A 179 -7.11 3.91 33.63
N LEU A 180 -6.75 2.98 32.74
CA LEU A 180 -5.79 1.91 33.04
C LEU A 180 -4.41 2.46 33.41
N SER A 181 -3.94 3.46 32.67
CA SER A 181 -2.65 4.11 32.91
C SER A 181 -2.63 4.84 34.26
N LYS A 182 -3.72 5.54 34.62
CA LYS A 182 -3.88 6.13 35.96
C LYS A 182 -3.86 5.09 37.07
N ALA A 183 -4.54 3.95 36.88
CA ALA A 183 -4.53 2.87 37.87
C ALA A 183 -3.12 2.27 38.05
N LYS A 184 -2.39 2.03 36.94
CA LYS A 184 -0.98 1.58 36.97
C LYS A 184 -0.07 2.58 37.68
N LEU A 185 -0.24 3.87 37.45
CA LEU A 185 0.53 4.91 38.13
C LEU A 185 0.23 4.94 39.63
N ALA A 186 -1.03 4.78 40.03
CA ALA A 186 -1.41 4.70 41.44
C ALA A 186 -0.80 3.47 42.12
N ASP A 187 -0.84 2.30 41.48
CA ASP A 187 -0.21 1.08 41.97
C ASP A 187 1.31 1.19 42.04
N ALA A 188 1.95 1.76 41.02
CA ALA A 188 3.39 2.00 41.01
C ALA A 188 3.81 2.98 42.11
N LYS A 189 3.03 4.06 42.32
CA LYS A 189 3.29 5.00 43.41
C LYS A 189 3.13 4.32 44.77
N LYS A 190 2.08 3.53 44.97
CA LYS A 190 1.91 2.75 46.20
C LYS A 190 3.08 1.79 46.43
N LYS A 191 3.54 1.08 45.39
CA LYS A 191 4.74 0.22 45.49
C LYS A 191 5.99 1.00 45.88
N ILE A 192 6.14 2.24 45.44
CA ILE A 192 7.24 3.11 45.85
C ILE A 192 7.09 3.52 47.32
N ASP A 193 5.89 3.89 47.74
CA ASP A 193 5.61 4.29 49.13
C ASP A 193 5.71 3.09 50.10
N ASP A 194 5.36 1.88 49.65
CA ASP A 194 5.46 0.62 50.39
C ASP A 194 6.89 0.04 50.41
N LEU A 195 7.84 0.60 49.64
CA LEU A 195 9.25 0.21 49.75
C LEU A 195 9.76 0.63 51.12
N ALA A 196 10.07 -0.36 51.95
CA ALA A 196 10.76 -0.12 53.21
C ALA A 196 12.03 0.70 52.97
N GLU A 197 12.30 1.67 53.85
CA GLU A 197 13.53 2.45 53.80
C GLU A 197 14.74 1.53 53.66
N GLY A 198 15.51 1.72 52.59
CA GLY A 198 16.61 0.84 52.24
C GLY A 198 17.61 0.74 53.39
N LYS A 199 17.78 -0.47 53.93
CA LYS A 199 18.79 -0.73 54.96
C LYS A 199 20.16 -0.86 54.30
N TRP A 200 20.93 0.22 54.32
CA TRP A 200 22.29 0.24 53.80
C TRP A 200 23.17 -0.73 54.60
N THR A 201 23.65 -1.79 53.96
CA THR A 201 24.67 -2.66 54.53
C THR A 201 26.01 -2.24 53.94
N ILE A 202 26.82 -1.54 54.74
CA ILE A 202 28.17 -1.14 54.35
C ILE A 202 29.06 -2.37 54.51
N LEU A 203 29.40 -3.01 53.39
CA LEU A 203 30.34 -4.11 53.35
C LEU A 203 31.75 -3.55 53.11
N ASP A 204 32.62 -3.69 54.10
CA ASP A 204 34.05 -3.44 53.92
C ASP A 204 34.71 -4.61 53.13
N ARG A 205 35.98 -4.44 52.75
CA ARG A 205 36.74 -5.50 52.05
C ARG A 205 36.81 -6.81 52.86
N LYS A 206 36.69 -6.76 54.18
CA LYS A 206 36.79 -7.92 55.07
C LYS A 206 35.45 -8.63 55.29
N SER A 207 34.34 -8.02 54.92
CA SER A 207 32.97 -8.55 55.04
C SER A 207 32.34 -8.83 53.69
N HIS A 208 32.88 -8.27 52.60
CA HIS A 208 32.44 -8.58 51.26
C HIS A 208 32.61 -10.07 50.95
N TYR A 209 31.51 -10.75 50.63
CA TYR A 209 31.44 -12.20 50.43
C TYR A 209 32.57 -12.74 49.56
N ALA A 210 32.83 -12.12 48.39
CA ALA A 210 33.88 -12.58 47.48
C ALA A 210 35.29 -12.56 48.11
N SER A 211 35.60 -11.56 48.94
CA SER A 211 36.91 -11.42 49.58
C SER A 211 37.09 -12.42 50.73
N VAL A 212 36.02 -12.64 51.52
CA VAL A 212 36.03 -13.61 52.63
C VAL A 212 36.17 -15.03 52.09
N THR A 213 35.37 -15.40 51.09
CA THR A 213 35.41 -16.73 50.50
C THR A 213 36.78 -17.00 49.88
N PHE A 214 37.32 -16.05 49.11
CA PHE A 214 38.66 -16.19 48.52
C PHE A 214 39.76 -16.35 49.58
N LYS A 215 39.71 -15.56 50.66
CA LYS A 215 40.65 -15.70 51.78
C LYS A 215 40.54 -17.07 52.45
N ASN A 216 39.33 -17.55 52.68
CA ASN A 216 39.10 -18.87 53.28
C ASN A 216 39.60 -19.99 52.37
N THR A 217 39.39 -19.88 51.05
CA THR A 217 39.93 -20.83 50.06
C THR A 217 41.46 -20.83 50.04
N ILE A 218 42.10 -19.66 50.13
CA ILE A 218 43.57 -19.58 50.26
C ILE A 218 44.04 -20.29 51.54
N HIS A 219 43.41 -20.04 52.68
CA HIS A 219 43.81 -20.69 53.95
C HIS A 219 43.61 -22.21 53.92
N GLN A 220 42.55 -22.71 53.27
CA GLN A 220 42.36 -24.15 53.06
C GLN A 220 43.47 -24.73 52.18
N MET A 221 43.82 -24.03 51.10
CA MET A 221 44.91 -24.44 50.21
C MET A 221 46.27 -24.43 50.92
N GLU A 222 46.53 -23.43 51.75
CA GLU A 222 47.73 -23.33 52.58
C GLU A 222 47.84 -24.54 53.53
N ALA A 223 46.75 -24.88 54.22
CA ALA A 223 46.71 -26.03 55.12
C ALA A 223 47.02 -27.36 54.38
N ILE A 224 46.43 -27.55 53.20
CA ILE A 224 46.72 -28.70 52.32
C ILE A 224 48.21 -28.71 51.94
N SER A 225 48.74 -27.58 51.48
CA SER A 225 50.14 -27.48 51.03
C SER A 225 51.16 -27.78 52.14
N ARG A 226 50.81 -27.56 53.40
CA ARG A 226 51.69 -27.82 54.56
C ARG A 226 51.77 -29.30 54.94
N VAL A 227 50.68 -30.05 54.75
CA VAL A 227 50.56 -31.42 55.25
C VAL A 227 51.05 -32.46 54.22
N PHE A 228 50.72 -32.28 52.94
CA PHE A 228 51.04 -33.24 51.87
C PHE A 228 52.53 -33.56 51.70
N PRO A 229 53.47 -32.60 51.75
CA PRO A 229 54.89 -32.88 51.59
C PRO A 229 55.43 -33.90 52.60
N VAL A 230 54.91 -33.90 53.84
CA VAL A 230 55.32 -34.86 54.88
C VAL A 230 55.00 -36.29 54.45
N PHE A 231 53.80 -36.53 53.91
CA PHE A 231 53.41 -37.83 53.38
C PHE A 231 54.29 -38.26 52.21
N PHE A 232 54.56 -37.36 51.26
CA PHE A 232 55.44 -37.69 50.13
C PHE A 232 56.87 -38.01 50.54
N ILE A 233 57.43 -37.29 51.53
CA ILE A 233 58.75 -37.62 52.08
C ILE A 233 58.74 -39.00 52.72
N LEU A 234 57.72 -39.34 53.51
CA LEU A 234 57.60 -40.64 54.16
C LEU A 234 57.47 -41.78 53.14
N VAL A 235 56.62 -41.62 52.13
CA VAL A 235 56.45 -42.59 51.05
C VAL A 235 57.75 -42.74 50.25
N ALA A 236 58.39 -41.62 49.88
CA ALA A 236 59.65 -41.65 49.15
C ALA A 236 60.79 -42.29 49.95
N ALA A 237 60.88 -42.02 51.25
CA ALA A 237 61.85 -42.64 52.15
C ALA A 237 61.61 -44.15 52.31
N LEU A 238 60.35 -44.59 52.39
CA LEU A 238 59.99 -46.01 52.44
C LEU A 238 60.36 -46.71 51.12
N VAL A 239 59.99 -46.13 49.99
CA VAL A 239 60.35 -46.66 48.66
C VAL A 239 61.87 -46.74 48.52
N CYS A 240 62.60 -45.67 48.86
CA CYS A 240 64.06 -45.64 48.84
C CYS A 240 64.68 -46.70 49.76
N LEU A 241 64.19 -46.84 51.00
CA LEU A 241 64.66 -47.86 51.93
C LEU A 241 64.55 -49.26 51.30
N THR A 242 63.42 -49.54 50.65
CA THR A 242 63.14 -50.87 50.09
C THR A 242 63.94 -51.16 48.83
N THR A 243 64.09 -50.18 47.92
CA THR A 243 64.89 -50.32 46.70
C THR A 243 66.38 -50.42 47.03
N MET A 244 66.86 -49.61 47.98
CA MET A 244 68.25 -49.67 48.45
C MET A 244 68.55 -50.97 49.18
N THR A 245 67.64 -51.46 50.04
CA THR A 245 67.81 -52.77 50.69
C THR A 245 67.95 -53.87 49.64
N ARG A 246 67.11 -53.87 48.62
CA ARG A 246 67.19 -54.85 47.53
C ARG A 246 68.48 -54.73 46.73
N LEU A 247 68.91 -53.52 46.39
CA LEU A 247 70.15 -53.28 45.64
C LEU A 247 71.38 -53.75 46.43
N VAL A 248 71.42 -53.48 47.73
CA VAL A 248 72.49 -53.91 48.64
C VAL A 248 72.50 -55.44 48.81
N GLU A 249 71.32 -56.07 48.88
CA GLU A 249 71.19 -57.53 48.93
C GLU A 249 71.64 -58.20 47.63
N GLU A 250 71.32 -57.63 46.47
CA GLU A 250 71.76 -58.12 45.15
C GLU A 250 73.28 -57.99 44.99
N GLN A 251 73.87 -56.92 45.53
CA GLN A 251 75.33 -56.68 45.51
C GLN A 251 76.05 -57.17 46.79
N ARG A 252 75.42 -58.04 47.58
CA ARG A 252 75.96 -58.49 48.88
C ARG A 252 77.32 -59.19 48.77
N ASN A 253 77.53 -59.97 47.70
CA ASN A 253 78.80 -60.62 47.41
C ASN A 253 79.92 -59.59 47.12
N GLU A 254 79.62 -58.50 46.39
CA GLU A 254 80.57 -57.43 46.11
C GLU A 254 80.97 -56.68 47.39
N ILE A 255 80.03 -56.45 48.31
CA ILE A 255 80.33 -55.85 49.61
C ILE A 255 81.24 -56.78 50.43
N GLY A 256 81.00 -58.10 50.34
CA GLY A 256 81.85 -59.12 50.97
C GLY A 256 83.29 -59.12 50.45
N THR A 257 83.49 -59.01 49.13
CA THR A 257 84.83 -58.96 48.52
C THR A 257 85.56 -57.67 48.89
N LEU A 258 84.90 -56.51 48.82
CA LEU A 258 85.49 -55.23 49.22
C LEU A 258 85.93 -55.25 50.69
N ARG A 259 85.14 -55.83 51.58
CA ARG A 259 85.51 -55.94 52.99
C ARG A 259 86.63 -56.95 53.25
N ALA A 260 86.75 -58.00 52.45
CA ALA A 260 87.89 -58.92 52.52
C ALA A 260 89.21 -58.26 52.06
N LEU A 261 89.12 -57.31 51.13
CA LEU A 261 90.24 -56.48 50.66
C LEU A 261 90.62 -55.34 51.64
N GLY A 262 89.94 -55.22 52.79
CA GLY A 262 90.29 -54.25 53.83
C GLY A 262 89.51 -52.93 53.78
N TYR A 263 88.50 -52.79 52.92
CA TYR A 263 87.64 -51.60 52.92
C TYR A 263 86.81 -51.50 54.21
N THR A 264 86.70 -50.28 54.74
CA THR A 264 85.90 -50.02 55.93
C THR A 264 84.40 -50.04 55.62
N ARG A 265 83.58 -50.32 56.65
CA ARG A 265 82.11 -50.34 56.53
C ARG A 265 81.55 -49.01 55.99
N TRP A 266 82.19 -47.89 56.36
CA TRP A 266 81.79 -46.57 55.93
C TRP A 266 82.12 -46.32 54.45
N GLN A 267 83.29 -46.76 53.97
CA GLN A 267 83.62 -46.70 52.54
C GLN A 267 82.66 -47.54 51.69
N CYS A 268 82.29 -48.74 52.15
CA CYS A 268 81.28 -49.56 51.48
C CYS A 268 79.90 -48.88 51.45
N THR A 269 79.47 -48.27 52.56
CA THR A 269 78.17 -47.57 52.65
C THR A 269 78.15 -46.29 51.81
N SER A 270 79.27 -45.57 51.74
CA SER A 270 79.39 -44.29 51.05
C SER A 270 79.10 -44.40 49.55
N LYS A 271 79.52 -45.50 48.89
CA LYS A 271 79.16 -45.81 47.49
C LYS A 271 77.65 -45.72 47.26
N TYR A 272 76.85 -46.37 48.11
CA TYR A 272 75.40 -46.39 47.99
C TYR A 272 74.77 -45.05 48.38
N LEU A 273 75.36 -44.35 49.34
CA LEU A 273 74.91 -43.01 49.74
C LEU A 273 75.07 -42.00 48.59
N PHE A 274 76.22 -42.00 47.90
CA PHE A 274 76.43 -41.14 46.73
C PHE A 274 75.45 -41.46 45.60
N TYR A 275 75.20 -42.75 45.34
CA TYR A 275 74.20 -43.16 44.35
C TYR A 275 72.80 -42.64 44.70
N ALA A 276 72.38 -42.78 45.96
CA ALA A 276 71.09 -42.29 46.44
C ALA A 276 70.97 -40.76 46.35
N ILE A 277 72.01 -40.03 46.76
CA ILE A 277 72.04 -38.57 46.72
C ILE A 277 71.97 -38.06 45.28
N PHE A 278 72.75 -38.65 44.37
CA PHE A 278 72.75 -38.23 42.96
C PHE A 278 71.39 -38.45 42.30
N ALA A 279 70.78 -39.62 42.53
CA ALA A 279 69.42 -39.90 42.07
C ALA A 279 68.40 -38.90 42.66
N THR A 280 68.55 -38.56 43.95
CA THR A 280 67.68 -37.59 44.62
C THR A 280 67.83 -36.19 44.05
N ILE A 281 69.06 -35.74 43.76
CA ILE A 281 69.33 -34.42 43.16
C ILE A 281 68.64 -34.32 41.79
N ILE A 282 68.80 -35.34 40.93
CA ILE A 282 68.14 -35.37 39.62
C ILE A 282 66.62 -35.31 39.79
N GLY A 283 66.07 -36.10 40.71
CA GLY A 283 64.64 -36.10 41.03
C GLY A 283 64.15 -34.74 41.52
N ILE A 284 64.91 -34.05 42.38
CA ILE A 284 64.60 -32.70 42.87
C ILE A 284 64.60 -31.70 41.72
N VAL A 285 65.60 -31.73 40.84
CA VAL A 285 65.70 -30.80 39.70
C VAL A 285 64.50 -30.98 38.76
N VAL A 286 64.25 -32.21 38.32
CA VAL A 286 63.14 -32.53 37.41
C VAL A 286 61.80 -32.22 38.08
N GLY A 287 61.62 -32.66 39.33
CA GLY A 287 60.40 -32.44 40.10
C GLY A 287 60.12 -30.97 40.38
N SER A 288 61.14 -30.16 40.65
CA SER A 288 60.97 -28.71 40.88
C SER A 288 60.59 -27.98 39.60
N ILE A 289 61.20 -28.33 38.46
CA ILE A 289 60.86 -27.72 37.15
C ILE A 289 59.42 -28.05 36.77
N LEU A 290 59.04 -29.33 36.83
CA LEU A 290 57.68 -29.78 36.51
C LEU A 290 56.66 -29.25 37.52
N GLY A 291 57.02 -29.25 38.81
CA GLY A 291 56.15 -28.78 39.88
C GLY A 291 55.83 -27.29 39.76
N LEU A 292 56.86 -26.47 39.57
CA LEU A 292 56.73 -25.01 39.46
C LEU A 292 56.04 -24.57 38.17
N SER A 293 56.15 -25.35 37.09
CA SER A 293 55.51 -25.03 35.81
C SER A 293 54.04 -25.48 35.78
N SER A 294 53.75 -26.71 36.20
CA SER A 294 52.43 -27.33 36.01
C SER A 294 51.42 -26.93 37.08
N PHE A 295 51.77 -26.99 38.37
CA PHE A 295 50.80 -26.78 39.45
C PHE A 295 50.23 -25.36 39.48
N PRO A 296 51.04 -24.27 39.44
CA PRO A 296 50.50 -22.91 39.45
C PRO A 296 49.59 -22.64 38.26
N LEU A 297 49.91 -23.18 37.09
CA LEU A 297 49.11 -23.02 35.88
C LEU A 297 47.74 -23.69 36.03
N ILE A 298 47.70 -24.94 36.52
CA ILE A 298 46.46 -25.70 36.73
C ILE A 298 45.59 -25.01 37.79
N ILE A 299 46.18 -24.65 38.93
CA ILE A 299 45.46 -23.98 40.03
C ILE A 299 44.90 -22.63 39.58
N TYR A 300 45.69 -21.84 38.85
CA TYR A 300 45.25 -20.54 38.34
C TYR A 300 44.08 -20.67 37.36
N HIS A 301 44.13 -21.62 36.42
CA HIS A 301 43.00 -21.84 35.51
C HIS A 301 41.75 -22.33 36.24
N ALA A 302 41.89 -23.25 37.21
CA ALA A 302 40.78 -23.71 38.02
C ALA A 302 40.12 -22.57 38.81
N TRP A 303 40.92 -21.68 39.39
CA TRP A 303 40.39 -20.55 40.18
C TRP A 303 39.83 -19.43 39.31
N ARG A 304 40.38 -19.21 38.10
CA ARG A 304 39.86 -18.22 37.14
C ARG A 304 38.41 -18.53 36.72
N MET A 305 37.99 -19.79 36.80
CA MET A 305 36.59 -20.17 36.56
C MET A 305 35.64 -19.58 37.61
N MET A 306 36.11 -19.35 38.83
CA MET A 306 35.29 -18.90 39.96
C MET A 306 35.55 -17.43 40.36
N TYR A 307 36.75 -16.92 40.09
CA TYR A 307 37.20 -15.59 40.51
C TYR A 307 37.81 -14.78 39.37
N ILE A 308 37.59 -13.47 39.39
CA ILE A 308 38.29 -12.52 38.52
C ILE A 308 39.66 -12.26 39.14
N LEU A 309 40.70 -12.85 38.54
CA LEU A 309 42.08 -12.79 39.04
C LEU A 309 42.97 -11.93 38.11
N PRO A 310 43.94 -11.19 38.67
CA PRO A 310 44.97 -10.53 37.88
C PRO A 310 45.87 -11.56 37.18
N PRO A 311 46.63 -11.16 36.14
CA PRO A 311 47.54 -12.06 35.44
C PRO A 311 48.51 -12.73 36.41
N ILE A 312 48.76 -14.02 36.16
CA ILE A 312 49.65 -14.84 36.98
C ILE A 312 51.09 -14.29 36.93
N HIS A 313 51.70 -14.11 38.08
CA HIS A 313 53.10 -13.76 38.23
C HIS A 313 53.83 -14.95 38.84
N PHE A 314 54.77 -15.52 38.08
CA PHE A 314 55.58 -16.63 38.56
C PHE A 314 56.66 -16.09 39.50
N VAL A 315 56.52 -16.38 40.79
CA VAL A 315 57.54 -16.13 41.80
C VAL A 315 58.21 -17.45 42.12
N ILE A 316 59.53 -17.52 41.93
CA ILE A 316 60.32 -18.72 42.23
C ILE A 316 60.85 -18.59 43.67
N PRO A 317 60.32 -19.36 44.64
CA PRO A 317 60.77 -19.27 46.03
C PRO A 317 62.05 -20.08 46.23
N TRP A 318 63.19 -19.55 45.79
CA TRP A 318 64.51 -20.22 45.87
C TRP A 318 64.83 -20.74 47.28
N GLY A 319 64.49 -19.98 48.32
CA GLY A 319 64.72 -20.38 49.71
C GLY A 319 63.92 -21.62 50.13
N LEU A 320 62.66 -21.73 49.69
CA LEU A 320 61.82 -22.88 50.00
C LEU A 320 62.30 -24.13 49.26
N ILE A 321 62.67 -24.00 47.99
CA ILE A 321 63.23 -25.08 47.18
C ILE A 321 64.53 -25.61 47.82
N GLY A 322 65.42 -24.72 48.24
CA GLY A 322 66.66 -25.12 48.91
C GLY A 322 66.41 -25.86 50.23
N PHE A 323 65.49 -25.36 51.06
CA PHE A 323 65.14 -25.99 52.33
C PHE A 323 64.52 -27.38 52.13
N THR A 324 63.56 -27.53 51.22
CA THR A 324 62.93 -28.83 50.95
C THR A 324 63.90 -29.81 50.30
N ALA A 325 64.76 -29.35 49.39
CA ALA A 325 65.81 -30.17 48.79
C ALA A 325 66.76 -30.74 49.86
N MET A 326 67.20 -29.90 50.80
CA MET A 326 68.05 -30.34 51.92
C MET A 326 67.35 -31.40 52.78
N LEU A 327 66.07 -31.19 53.10
CA LEU A 327 65.28 -32.11 53.90
C LEU A 327 65.08 -33.46 53.19
N PHE A 328 64.79 -33.45 51.89
CA PHE A 328 64.69 -34.66 51.08
C PHE A 328 66.00 -35.43 51.00
N ILE A 329 67.12 -34.76 50.71
CA ILE A 329 68.44 -35.39 50.66
C ILE A 329 68.79 -36.01 52.02
N PHE A 330 68.49 -35.30 53.12
CA PHE A 330 68.71 -35.81 54.47
C PHE A 330 67.86 -37.06 54.76
N ALA A 331 66.56 -37.03 54.45
CA ALA A 331 65.66 -38.16 54.65
C ALA A 331 66.10 -39.40 53.82
N MET A 332 66.47 -39.19 52.55
CA MET A 332 66.97 -40.26 51.68
C MET A 332 68.29 -40.83 52.18
N SER A 333 69.20 -39.97 52.64
CA SER A 333 70.48 -40.38 53.21
C SER A 333 70.31 -41.26 54.45
N ILE A 334 69.36 -40.90 55.33
CA ILE A 334 69.00 -41.71 56.50
C ILE A 334 68.44 -43.06 56.07
N ALA A 335 67.50 -43.09 55.12
CA ALA A 335 66.90 -44.32 54.63
C ALA A 335 67.96 -45.26 54.02
N THR A 336 68.84 -44.74 53.16
CA THR A 336 69.94 -45.50 52.56
C THR A 336 70.94 -46.00 53.62
N TRP A 337 71.27 -45.17 54.61
CA TRP A 337 72.14 -45.58 55.72
C TRP A 337 71.53 -46.74 56.51
N PHE A 338 70.23 -46.67 56.84
CA PHE A 338 69.53 -47.77 57.52
C PHE A 338 69.48 -49.05 56.67
N ALA A 339 69.29 -48.94 55.35
CA ALA A 339 69.36 -50.09 54.44
C ALA A 339 70.74 -50.76 54.47
N CYS A 340 71.81 -49.98 54.30
CA CYS A 340 73.18 -50.50 54.23
C CYS A 340 73.69 -51.03 55.57
N LYS A 341 73.23 -50.47 56.70
CA LYS A 341 73.73 -50.79 58.03
C LYS A 341 73.61 -52.26 58.39
N ALA A 342 72.52 -52.92 57.98
CA ALA A 342 72.29 -54.32 58.30
C ALA A 342 73.32 -55.24 57.62
N ASP A 343 73.49 -55.13 56.30
CA ASP A 343 74.39 -56.01 55.56
C ASP A 343 75.88 -55.62 55.72
N THR A 344 76.21 -54.34 55.94
CA THR A 344 77.62 -53.92 56.16
C THR A 344 78.18 -54.29 57.53
N GLN A 345 77.35 -54.75 58.48
CA GLN A 345 77.78 -55.19 59.81
C GLN A 345 78.14 -56.68 59.89
N ASP A 346 77.65 -57.50 58.97
CA ASP A 346 77.89 -58.95 58.94
C ASP A 346 79.39 -59.29 58.76
N VAL A 347 79.79 -60.55 58.93
CA VAL A 347 81.18 -60.96 58.69
C VAL A 347 81.40 -61.17 57.18
N PRO A 348 82.56 -60.83 56.58
CA PRO A 348 82.80 -60.98 55.14
C PRO A 348 82.51 -62.40 54.61
N SER A 349 82.84 -63.43 55.38
CA SER A 349 82.56 -64.83 55.05
C SER A 349 81.05 -65.17 54.99
N GLN A 350 80.21 -64.45 55.73
CA GLN A 350 78.75 -64.59 55.71
C GLN A 350 78.10 -63.80 54.55
N LEU A 351 78.74 -62.71 54.14
CA LEU A 351 78.29 -61.89 53.00
C LEU A 351 78.46 -62.61 51.67
N MET A 352 79.50 -63.45 51.54
CA MET A 352 79.78 -64.27 50.35
C MET A 352 78.88 -65.51 50.22
N ARG A 353 78.02 -65.78 51.22
CA ARG A 353 77.06 -66.89 51.18
C ARG A 353 75.68 -66.37 50.79
N PRO A 354 74.87 -67.16 50.05
CA PRO A 354 73.48 -66.78 49.78
C PRO A 354 72.74 -66.60 51.11
N LYS A 355 71.92 -65.53 51.20
CA LYS A 355 71.21 -65.16 52.43
C LYS A 355 70.23 -66.28 52.79
N ALA A 356 70.41 -66.88 53.96
CA ALA A 356 69.50 -67.94 54.43
C ALA A 356 68.08 -67.37 54.60
N PRO A 357 67.02 -68.15 54.27
CA PRO A 357 65.65 -67.70 54.47
C PRO A 357 65.41 -67.42 55.97
N PRO A 358 64.64 -66.38 56.33
CA PRO A 358 64.40 -66.03 57.73
C PRO A 358 63.70 -67.18 58.46
N MET A 359 64.19 -67.54 59.66
CA MET A 359 63.58 -68.59 60.49
C MET A 359 62.11 -68.27 60.79
N GLY A 360 61.20 -69.20 60.49
CA GLY A 360 59.79 -69.06 60.83
C GLY A 360 59.57 -69.08 62.34
N LYS A 361 59.03 -67.98 62.90
CA LYS A 361 58.57 -67.91 64.30
C LYS A 361 57.05 -68.16 64.37
N LYS A 362 56.56 -68.64 65.52
CA LYS A 362 55.12 -68.75 65.83
C LYS A 362 54.43 -67.40 65.62
N THR A 363 53.24 -67.39 65.01
CA THR A 363 52.51 -66.16 64.68
C THR A 363 51.57 -65.75 65.82
N PHE A 364 51.36 -64.45 66.05
CA PHE A 364 50.47 -63.97 67.12
C PHE A 364 49.02 -64.46 66.97
N LEU A 365 48.57 -64.74 65.73
CA LEU A 365 47.24 -65.31 65.46
C LEU A 365 47.11 -66.77 65.88
N GLU A 366 48.20 -67.51 66.10
CA GLU A 366 48.15 -68.85 66.71
C GLU A 366 47.69 -68.80 68.17
N ASN A 367 47.79 -67.64 68.83
CA ASN A 367 47.39 -67.45 70.22
C ASN A 367 45.89 -67.11 70.37
N ILE A 368 45.15 -66.88 69.29
CA ILE A 368 43.71 -66.59 69.31
C ILE A 368 42.96 -67.79 68.70
N PRO A 369 42.55 -68.77 69.52
CA PRO A 369 42.02 -70.05 69.01
C PRO A 369 40.72 -69.90 68.21
N LEU A 370 39.90 -68.88 68.50
CA LEU A 370 38.63 -68.64 67.83
C LEU A 370 38.79 -68.26 66.35
N ILE A 371 39.84 -67.51 66.00
CA ILE A 371 40.11 -67.14 64.61
C ILE A 371 40.94 -68.24 63.95
N TRP A 372 41.92 -68.81 64.66
CA TRP A 372 42.85 -69.79 64.10
C TRP A 372 42.19 -71.11 63.71
N ASN A 373 41.17 -71.56 64.45
CA ASN A 373 40.49 -72.83 64.18
C ASN A 373 39.55 -72.76 62.97
N HIS A 374 39.08 -71.57 62.59
CA HIS A 374 38.20 -71.36 61.42
C HIS A 374 38.97 -71.17 60.10
N LEU A 375 40.30 -71.04 60.14
CA LEU A 375 41.13 -70.85 58.95
C LEU A 375 41.49 -72.20 58.29
N SER A 376 41.41 -72.26 56.95
CA SER A 376 41.83 -73.43 56.18
C SER A 376 43.35 -73.64 56.26
N PHE A 377 43.85 -74.82 55.87
CA PHE A 377 45.30 -75.08 55.83
C PHE A 377 46.05 -74.06 54.98
N THR A 378 45.50 -73.68 53.83
CA THR A 378 46.05 -72.67 52.92
C THR A 378 46.09 -71.30 53.58
N ASP A 379 45.06 -70.93 54.34
CA ASP A 379 45.02 -69.66 55.06
C ASP A 379 46.04 -69.63 56.20
N LYS A 380 46.18 -70.73 56.96
CA LYS A 380 47.18 -70.86 58.02
C LYS A 380 48.60 -70.73 57.47
N VAL A 381 48.89 -71.36 56.32
CA VAL A 381 50.19 -71.24 55.65
C VAL A 381 50.41 -69.83 55.11
N THR A 382 49.38 -69.21 54.54
CA THR A 382 49.44 -67.82 54.02
C THR A 382 49.69 -66.83 55.14
N MET A 383 48.96 -66.93 56.25
CA MET A 383 49.14 -66.11 57.45
C MET A 383 50.54 -66.31 58.04
N ARG A 384 51.04 -67.54 58.14
CA ARG A 384 52.44 -67.80 58.55
C ARG A 384 53.44 -67.15 57.59
N ASN A 385 53.21 -67.20 56.29
CA ASN A 385 54.10 -66.63 55.29
C ASN A 385 54.13 -65.09 55.35
N LEU A 386 52.96 -64.48 55.52
CA LEU A 386 52.75 -63.05 55.62
C LEU A 386 53.39 -62.46 56.90
N PHE A 387 53.28 -63.17 58.03
CA PHE A 387 53.98 -62.81 59.27
C PHE A 387 55.45 -63.26 59.33
N ARG A 388 55.90 -64.16 58.44
CA ARG A 388 57.32 -64.50 58.26
C ARG A 388 58.07 -63.36 57.58
N TYR A 389 57.45 -62.70 56.60
CA TYR A 389 58.02 -61.57 55.85
C TYR A 389 57.41 -60.23 56.27
N LYS A 390 57.40 -59.92 57.58
CA LYS A 390 56.75 -58.71 58.15
C LYS A 390 57.14 -57.41 57.43
N LYS A 391 58.43 -57.25 57.10
CA LYS A 391 58.93 -56.07 56.37
C LYS A 391 58.27 -55.93 54.99
N ARG A 392 58.13 -57.04 54.26
CA ARG A 392 57.49 -57.07 52.93
C ARG A 392 55.99 -56.84 53.03
N PHE A 393 55.32 -57.41 54.03
CA PHE A 393 53.90 -57.20 54.27
C PHE A 393 53.55 -55.74 54.57
N PHE A 394 54.24 -55.10 55.52
CA PHE A 394 54.02 -53.68 55.84
C PHE A 394 54.39 -52.75 54.67
N MET A 395 55.45 -53.07 53.93
CA MET A 395 55.78 -52.36 52.69
C MET A 395 54.65 -52.43 51.66
N THR A 396 54.07 -53.61 51.43
CA THR A 396 52.96 -53.76 50.48
C THR A 396 51.71 -53.02 50.96
N ILE A 397 51.38 -53.05 52.26
CA ILE A 397 50.22 -52.31 52.77
C ILE A 397 50.41 -50.80 52.61
N ILE A 398 51.54 -50.27 53.06
CA ILE A 398 51.78 -48.81 53.06
C ILE A 398 52.07 -48.30 51.63
N GLY A 399 52.52 -49.17 50.72
CA GLY A 399 52.75 -48.81 49.32
C GLY A 399 51.53 -48.95 48.41
N VAL A 400 50.48 -49.65 48.83
CA VAL A 400 49.25 -49.88 48.04
C VAL A 400 48.05 -49.11 48.61
N ALA A 401 48.01 -48.86 49.92
CA ALA A 401 47.07 -47.94 50.56
C ALA A 401 47.54 -46.49 50.40
#